data_AF-A0A812HYW0-F1
#
_entry.id   AF-A0A812HYW0-F1
#
_cell.length_a   1.000
_cell.length_b   1.000
_cell.length_c   1.000
_cell.angle_alpha   90.00
_cell.angle_beta   90.00
_cell.angle_gamma   90.00
#
_symmetry.space_group_name_H-M   'P 1'
#
loop_
_entity.id
_entity.type
_entity.pdbx_description
1 polymer ?
#
loop_
_entity_poly.entity_id
_entity_poly.type
_entity_poly.pdbx_seq_one_letter_code
_entity_poly.pdbx_strand_id
1 'polypeptide(L)'
;MDFPAISAPSGVASLDVEEFLDAADGPPRQGAAGDLAEPSPRLVLVDVRSPGEFAVGHVPGAMNIPLFDDEARATVGTDFKRRGRFEAIRRGLQLAGPKFASFVDALQELGAKPGSRLLVYCWRGGMRSGSMAWLFQLCGYQVQTLKGGYRAFRRWCRATVGNEHAPAPAPVLVLGGCTGVGKTAVLCELRRRGEQVLDLEGLANHRGSAFGAIGQPEQPSNEAYENILAFAVRRVKPGARLWLEHESRHVGKALVPSGILSWVTKPSAMLILSMEKPLRVQRLVEDYCTQAKLQERGKEELKQCISQGLAKKLGGQRVKEALQMLDEGRWEEVAAMMLDYYDKLYDTWARQSECLERIDIDCPSADAAANAELVLRTLATERPESRSPEPEPMAEAQRPSKDVTEGALYEGACYCGEVRVRCRGEARAISYCHCSVCRRLSGAPFSCQALFQDDQVSFELQPGASLVALRTSKGVERSRCGSCFAPVRGTLQGGKLVAIPLVLLACWRGEGEIESDGPNPRLRPRHHLHYDDRVMDVRDGLPKYAAGLRDTGRLPEREW
;
A
#
# COMPACT_ATOMS: atom_id res chain seq x y z
N MET A 1 34.98 -43.84 -7.08
CA MET A 1 33.99 -42.74 -7.16
C MET A 1 34.77 -41.47 -6.93
N ASP A 2 35.14 -40.79 -8.01
CA ASP A 2 35.83 -39.50 -7.91
C ASP A 2 34.80 -38.48 -7.45
N PHE A 3 34.90 -38.06 -6.19
CA PHE A 3 34.19 -36.87 -5.75
C PHE A 3 34.74 -35.69 -6.54
N PRO A 4 33.91 -34.89 -7.22
CA PRO A 4 34.40 -33.67 -7.86
C PRO A 4 35.13 -32.83 -6.83
N ALA A 5 36.26 -32.24 -7.22
CA ALA A 5 37.04 -31.38 -6.34
C ALA A 5 36.12 -30.33 -5.71
N ILE A 6 36.03 -30.31 -4.38
CA ILE A 6 35.29 -29.29 -3.65
C ILE A 6 36.04 -27.98 -3.88
N SER A 7 35.62 -27.19 -4.87
CA SER A 7 36.07 -25.82 -5.04
C SER A 7 35.83 -25.08 -3.72
N ALA A 8 36.82 -24.31 -3.25
CA ALA A 8 36.64 -23.44 -2.09
C ALA A 8 35.32 -22.66 -2.26
N PRO A 9 34.45 -22.59 -1.24
CA PRO A 9 33.14 -21.96 -1.40
C PRO A 9 33.34 -20.51 -1.83
N SER A 10 33.01 -20.23 -3.10
CA SER A 10 32.75 -18.88 -3.56
C SER A 10 31.68 -18.30 -2.64
N GLY A 11 31.89 -17.08 -2.12
CA GLY A 11 30.96 -16.49 -1.15
C GLY A 11 29.50 -16.67 -1.57
N VAL A 12 28.65 -17.11 -0.65
CA VAL A 12 27.22 -17.32 -0.91
C VAL A 12 26.63 -16.03 -1.47
N ALA A 13 26.07 -16.07 -2.67
CA ALA A 13 25.44 -14.90 -3.28
C ALA A 13 24.32 -14.38 -2.36
N SER A 14 24.28 -13.06 -2.16
CA SER A 14 23.28 -12.40 -1.32
C SER A 14 22.47 -11.44 -2.17
N LEU A 15 21.17 -11.68 -2.24
CA LEU A 15 20.19 -10.95 -3.05
C LEU A 15 19.58 -9.82 -2.23
N ASP A 16 19.39 -8.66 -2.86
CA ASP A 16 18.54 -7.62 -2.28
C ASP A 16 17.06 -8.05 -2.30
N VAL A 17 16.18 -7.32 -1.61
CA VAL A 17 14.81 -7.79 -1.35
C VAL A 17 14.05 -8.08 -2.64
N GLU A 18 14.07 -7.20 -3.65
CA GLU A 18 13.35 -7.42 -4.91
C GLU A 18 13.89 -8.65 -5.66
N GLU A 19 15.21 -8.77 -5.80
CA GLU A 19 15.84 -9.93 -6.45
C GLU A 19 15.50 -11.25 -5.72
N PHE A 20 15.45 -11.20 -4.39
CA PHE A 20 15.07 -12.35 -3.57
C PHE A 20 13.60 -12.73 -3.77
N LEU A 21 12.71 -11.75 -3.86
CA LEU A 21 11.28 -11.98 -4.11
C LEU A 21 11.03 -12.45 -5.55
N ASP A 22 11.73 -11.90 -6.54
CA ASP A 22 11.69 -12.39 -7.92
C ASP A 22 12.22 -13.82 -8.03
N ALA A 23 13.29 -14.13 -7.31
CA ALA A 23 13.80 -15.48 -7.22
C ALA A 23 12.81 -16.42 -6.50
N ALA A 24 12.07 -15.92 -5.51
CA ALA A 24 11.05 -16.64 -4.76
C ALA A 24 9.77 -16.89 -5.57
N ASP A 25 9.33 -15.91 -6.37
CA ASP A 25 8.14 -15.99 -7.21
C ASP A 25 8.41 -16.81 -8.49
N GLY A 26 9.58 -16.63 -9.15
CA GLY A 26 9.96 -17.30 -10.39
C GLY A 26 9.00 -17.05 -11.59
N PRO A 27 9.44 -17.14 -12.86
CA PRO A 27 8.48 -17.15 -13.96
C PRO A 27 7.71 -18.49 -13.96
N PRO A 28 6.40 -18.55 -14.28
CA PRO A 28 5.89 -19.75 -14.93
C PRO A 28 6.63 -19.81 -16.28
N ARG A 29 7.53 -20.78 -16.45
CA ARG A 29 8.11 -20.95 -17.78
C ARG A 29 6.99 -21.37 -18.72
N GLN A 30 6.78 -20.55 -19.76
CA GLN A 30 5.96 -20.91 -20.91
C GLN A 30 6.53 -22.15 -21.59
N GLY A 31 5.63 -23.10 -21.80
CA GLY A 31 5.66 -24.20 -22.76
C GLY A 31 4.25 -24.76 -22.68
N ALA A 32 3.33 -24.31 -23.54
CA ALA A 32 2.95 -25.07 -24.71
C ALA A 32 2.70 -26.54 -24.36
N ALA A 33 1.47 -27.00 -24.61
CA ALA A 33 1.15 -28.41 -24.58
C ALA A 33 2.24 -29.21 -25.32
N GLY A 34 2.88 -30.14 -24.62
CA GLY A 34 3.87 -31.06 -25.18
C GLY A 34 5.32 -30.62 -25.01
N ASP A 35 5.87 -30.80 -23.80
CA ASP A 35 7.21 -31.39 -23.64
C ASP A 35 7.41 -31.85 -22.19
N LEU A 36 7.34 -33.16 -21.99
CA LEU A 36 7.73 -33.85 -20.77
C LEU A 36 9.26 -33.98 -20.75
N ALA A 37 9.97 -32.98 -20.23
CA ALA A 37 11.39 -33.09 -19.94
C ALA A 37 11.75 -32.35 -18.64
N GLU A 38 11.87 -33.16 -17.58
CA GLU A 38 12.39 -32.90 -16.22
C GLU A 38 11.78 -31.77 -15.37
N PRO A 39 11.44 -32.04 -14.09
CA PRO A 39 10.96 -31.00 -13.18
C PRO A 39 12.06 -29.97 -12.96
N SER A 40 11.73 -28.69 -13.18
CA SER A 40 12.55 -27.55 -12.75
C SER A 40 13.15 -27.80 -11.36
N PRO A 41 14.40 -27.39 -11.06
CA PRO A 41 14.98 -27.58 -9.74
C PRO A 41 14.05 -26.93 -8.72
N ARG A 42 13.44 -27.76 -7.85
CA ARG A 42 12.50 -27.32 -6.81
C ARG A 42 13.17 -26.21 -6.00
N LEU A 43 12.56 -25.04 -6.02
CA LEU A 43 12.96 -23.90 -5.21
C LEU A 43 12.42 -24.11 -3.79
N VAL A 44 13.29 -24.05 -2.79
CA VAL A 44 12.87 -24.10 -1.38
C VAL A 44 13.31 -22.80 -0.69
N LEU A 45 12.34 -22.10 -0.12
CA LEU A 45 12.56 -20.91 0.69
C LEU A 45 12.68 -21.32 2.15
N VAL A 46 13.80 -21.00 2.79
CA VAL A 46 14.18 -21.50 4.12
C VAL A 46 14.40 -20.35 5.10
N ASP A 47 13.61 -20.32 6.17
CA ASP A 47 13.81 -19.46 7.32
C ASP A 47 14.61 -20.23 8.39
N VAL A 48 15.82 -19.77 8.69
CA VAL A 48 16.69 -20.41 9.71
C VAL A 48 16.61 -19.75 11.09
N ARG A 49 15.62 -18.86 11.30
CA ARG A 49 15.30 -18.31 12.61
C ARG A 49 14.65 -19.36 13.51
N SER A 50 14.55 -19.07 14.80
CA SER A 50 13.91 -19.99 15.75
C SER A 50 12.41 -20.12 15.50
N PRO A 51 11.76 -21.20 15.98
CA PRO A 51 10.32 -21.43 15.77
C PRO A 51 9.45 -20.25 16.25
N GLY A 52 9.74 -19.66 17.40
CA GLY A 52 9.04 -18.47 17.88
C GLY A 52 9.21 -17.25 16.99
N GLU A 53 10.42 -17.02 16.44
CA GLU A 53 10.65 -15.94 15.45
C GLU A 53 9.84 -16.19 14.16
N PHE A 54 9.66 -17.44 13.73
CA PHE A 54 8.92 -17.84 12.52
C PHE A 54 7.40 -17.76 12.70
N ALA A 55 6.88 -18.18 13.85
CA ALA A 55 5.45 -18.18 14.16
C ALA A 55 4.85 -16.77 14.24
N VAL A 56 5.63 -15.78 14.69
CA VAL A 56 5.19 -14.36 14.66
C VAL A 56 5.01 -13.89 13.22
N GLY A 57 5.85 -14.34 12.29
CA GLY A 57 5.71 -14.06 10.87
C GLY A 57 6.98 -14.37 10.13
N HIS A 58 6.83 -14.71 8.85
CA HIS A 58 7.90 -15.16 7.96
C HIS A 58 7.58 -14.70 6.52
N VAL A 59 8.54 -14.87 5.60
CA VAL A 59 8.28 -14.63 4.17
C VAL A 59 7.25 -15.67 3.70
N PRO A 60 6.14 -15.29 3.04
CA PRO A 60 5.13 -16.23 2.59
C PRO A 60 5.73 -17.38 1.77
N GLY A 61 5.35 -18.63 2.10
CA GLY A 61 5.88 -19.84 1.46
C GLY A 61 7.22 -20.34 2.01
N ALA A 62 7.82 -19.66 2.99
CA ALA A 62 9.04 -20.13 3.64
C ALA A 62 8.78 -21.33 4.56
N MET A 63 9.70 -22.28 4.57
CA MET A 63 9.75 -23.41 5.51
C MET A 63 10.75 -23.10 6.62
N ASN A 64 10.44 -23.46 7.86
CA ASN A 64 11.33 -23.23 8.99
C ASN A 64 12.31 -24.41 9.16
N ILE A 65 13.60 -24.16 8.97
CA ILE A 65 14.69 -25.09 9.34
C ILE A 65 15.58 -24.35 10.34
N PRO A 66 15.20 -24.34 11.63
CA PRO A 66 15.81 -23.46 12.60
C PRO A 66 17.25 -23.86 12.91
N LEU A 67 18.20 -22.94 12.76
CA LEU A 67 19.58 -23.19 13.21
C LEU A 67 19.63 -23.41 14.74
N PHE A 68 18.73 -22.75 15.46
CA PHE A 68 18.56 -22.85 16.91
C PHE A 68 17.08 -22.88 17.26
N ASP A 69 16.70 -23.70 18.25
CA ASP A 69 15.44 -23.54 18.98
C ASP A 69 15.42 -22.21 19.77
N ASP A 70 14.27 -21.86 20.34
CA ASP A 70 14.06 -20.57 21.00
C ASP A 70 15.00 -20.36 22.21
N GLU A 71 15.29 -21.42 22.98
CA GLU A 71 16.18 -21.37 24.13
C GLU A 71 17.64 -21.17 23.69
N ALA A 72 18.13 -22.02 22.78
CA ALA A 72 19.47 -21.90 22.21
C ALA A 72 19.69 -20.53 21.55
N ARG A 73 18.67 -20.02 20.85
CA ARG A 73 18.67 -18.70 20.23
C ARG A 73 18.81 -17.57 21.25
N ALA A 74 18.20 -17.70 22.42
CA ALA A 74 18.32 -16.75 23.52
C ALA A 74 19.71 -16.81 24.18
N THR A 75 20.24 -18.02 24.41
CA THR A 75 21.58 -18.22 24.98
C THR A 75 22.67 -17.63 24.08
N VAL A 76 22.72 -18.03 22.80
CA VAL A 76 23.72 -17.55 21.83
C VAL A 76 23.62 -16.04 21.64
N GLY A 77 22.40 -15.50 21.63
CA GLY A 77 22.19 -14.05 21.56
C GLY A 77 22.71 -13.30 22.78
N THR A 78 22.63 -13.91 23.97
CA THR A 78 23.14 -13.36 25.23
C THR A 78 24.67 -13.39 25.26
N ASP A 79 25.28 -14.50 24.87
CA ASP A 79 26.74 -14.62 24.78
C ASP A 79 27.33 -13.63 23.78
N PHE A 80 26.66 -13.43 22.63
CA PHE A 80 27.12 -12.44 21.64
C PHE A 80 27.18 -11.02 22.21
N LYS A 81 26.19 -10.65 23.05
CA LYS A 81 26.14 -9.33 23.69
C LYS A 81 27.11 -9.21 24.87
N ARG A 82 27.24 -10.25 25.69
CA ARG A 82 27.96 -10.19 26.98
C ARG A 82 29.42 -10.65 26.89
N ARG A 83 29.70 -11.67 26.08
CA ARG A 83 31.00 -12.36 25.98
C ARG A 83 31.68 -12.16 24.63
N GLY A 84 31.02 -11.46 23.72
CA GLY A 84 31.56 -11.11 22.41
C GLY A 84 31.39 -12.20 21.36
N ARG A 85 31.88 -11.89 20.16
CA ARG A 85 31.61 -12.68 18.95
C ARG A 85 32.19 -14.09 19.00
N PHE A 86 33.42 -14.26 19.49
CA PHE A 86 34.11 -15.55 19.49
C PHE A 86 33.37 -16.60 20.33
N GLU A 87 33.05 -16.27 21.59
CA GLU A 87 32.34 -17.16 22.50
C GLU A 87 30.94 -17.53 21.98
N ALA A 88 30.23 -16.57 21.37
CA ALA A 88 28.94 -16.83 20.75
C ALA A 88 29.03 -17.79 19.55
N ILE A 89 30.08 -17.68 18.73
CA ILE A 89 30.32 -18.60 17.61
C ILE A 89 30.65 -19.99 18.15
N ARG A 90 31.56 -20.10 19.14
CA ARG A 90 31.92 -21.37 19.77
C ARG A 90 30.70 -22.06 20.37
N ARG A 91 29.88 -21.32 21.11
CA ARG A 91 28.62 -21.83 21.68
C ARG A 91 27.63 -22.24 20.59
N GLY A 92 27.50 -21.44 19.53
CA GLY A 92 26.64 -21.75 18.39
C GLY A 92 27.04 -23.06 17.70
N LEU A 93 28.35 -23.29 17.49
CA LEU A 93 28.86 -24.53 16.90
C LEU A 93 28.59 -25.76 17.78
N GLN A 94 28.72 -25.63 19.11
CA GLN A 94 28.39 -26.72 20.04
C GLN A 94 26.91 -27.12 19.97
N LEU A 95 26.03 -26.15 19.79
CA LEU A 95 24.57 -26.37 19.75
C LEU A 95 24.08 -26.85 18.39
N ALA A 96 24.63 -26.30 17.30
CA ALA A 96 24.18 -26.60 15.94
C ALA A 96 24.93 -27.77 15.29
N GLY A 97 26.22 -27.97 15.61
CA GLY A 97 27.09 -28.98 14.98
C GLY A 97 26.51 -30.40 15.03
N PRO A 98 26.05 -30.90 16.19
CA PRO A 98 25.40 -32.21 16.29
C PRO A 98 24.13 -32.35 15.45
N LYS A 99 23.51 -31.23 15.04
CA LYS A 99 22.25 -31.18 14.27
C LYS A 99 22.46 -31.00 12.76
N PHE A 100 23.69 -30.85 12.26
CA PHE A 100 23.93 -30.53 10.85
C PHE A 100 23.35 -31.55 9.87
N ALA A 101 23.46 -32.85 10.16
CA ALA A 101 22.84 -33.89 9.34
C ALA A 101 21.32 -33.70 9.26
N SER A 102 20.65 -33.49 10.41
CA SER A 102 19.20 -33.29 10.46
C SER A 102 18.69 -32.08 9.67
N PHE A 103 19.51 -31.03 9.52
CA PHE A 103 19.14 -29.88 8.68
C PHE A 103 19.10 -30.23 7.19
N VAL A 104 19.99 -31.13 6.76
CA VAL A 104 20.03 -31.64 5.38
C VAL A 104 18.89 -32.63 5.16
N ASP A 105 18.63 -33.49 6.14
CA ASP A 105 17.50 -34.44 6.10
C ASP A 105 16.16 -33.70 5.98
N ALA A 106 15.97 -32.62 6.74
CA ALA A 106 14.77 -31.77 6.63
C ALA A 106 14.58 -31.17 5.22
N LEU A 107 15.65 -30.80 4.52
CA LEU A 107 15.55 -30.37 3.11
C LEU A 107 15.15 -31.51 2.18
N GLN A 108 15.66 -32.71 2.42
CA GLN A 108 15.33 -33.89 1.62
C GLN A 108 13.88 -34.34 1.83
N GLU A 109 13.36 -34.23 3.06
CA GLU A 109 11.94 -34.45 3.37
C GLU A 109 11.02 -33.46 2.64
N LEU A 110 11.47 -32.21 2.46
CA LEU A 110 10.82 -31.22 1.59
C LEU A 110 11.00 -31.52 0.10
N GLY A 111 11.69 -32.61 -0.24
CA GLY A 111 11.94 -33.07 -1.60
C GLY A 111 13.02 -32.29 -2.34
N ALA A 112 13.87 -31.54 -1.63
CA ALA A 112 15.07 -30.95 -2.21
C ALA A 112 16.13 -32.03 -2.44
N LYS A 113 16.89 -31.90 -3.52
CA LYS A 113 18.01 -32.78 -3.86
C LYS A 113 19.25 -31.95 -4.15
N PRO A 114 20.47 -32.52 -4.14
CA PRO A 114 21.64 -31.81 -4.65
C PRO A 114 21.34 -31.20 -6.04
N GLY A 115 21.71 -29.93 -6.23
CA GLY A 115 21.33 -29.11 -7.39
C GLY A 115 20.04 -28.27 -7.22
N SER A 116 19.17 -28.58 -6.26
CA SER A 116 18.00 -27.75 -5.94
C SER A 116 18.40 -26.33 -5.54
N ARG A 117 17.56 -25.35 -5.91
CA ARG A 117 17.75 -23.94 -5.57
C ARG A 117 17.20 -23.67 -4.17
N LEU A 118 17.99 -23.05 -3.31
CA LEU A 118 17.61 -22.69 -1.95
C LEU A 118 17.74 -21.19 -1.75
N LEU A 119 16.69 -20.57 -1.21
CA LEU A 119 16.70 -19.19 -0.74
C LEU A 119 16.70 -19.20 0.78
N VAL A 120 17.80 -18.78 1.40
CA VAL A 120 17.99 -18.92 2.85
C VAL A 120 18.07 -17.55 3.51
N TYR A 121 17.30 -17.34 4.57
CA TYR A 121 17.38 -16.10 5.33
C TYR A 121 17.33 -16.32 6.84
N CYS A 122 17.85 -15.33 7.56
CA CYS A 122 17.67 -15.19 9.00
C CYS A 122 17.19 -13.76 9.31
N TRP A 123 17.20 -13.34 10.58
CA TRP A 123 16.72 -12.00 10.95
C TRP A 123 17.43 -10.83 10.24
N ARG A 124 18.76 -10.90 10.06
CA ARG A 124 19.59 -9.80 9.52
C ARG A 124 20.43 -10.17 8.30
N GLY A 125 20.31 -11.40 7.78
CA GLY A 125 21.15 -11.86 6.67
C GLY A 125 22.63 -11.93 7.06
N GLY A 126 22.93 -12.40 8.28
CA GLY A 126 24.29 -12.49 8.83
C GLY A 126 24.77 -13.93 9.01
N MET A 127 25.57 -14.17 10.05
CA MET A 127 26.22 -15.47 10.28
C MET A 127 25.25 -16.66 10.35
N ARG A 128 24.02 -16.50 10.88
CA ARG A 128 23.07 -17.62 10.98
C ARG A 128 22.68 -18.18 9.60
N SER A 129 22.21 -17.32 8.71
CA SER A 129 21.88 -17.74 7.33
C SER A 129 23.13 -18.07 6.53
N GLY A 130 24.26 -17.40 6.79
CA GLY A 130 25.53 -17.72 6.14
C GLY A 130 26.07 -19.11 6.48
N SER A 131 26.01 -19.51 7.76
CA SER A 131 26.45 -20.85 8.19
C SER A 131 25.59 -21.96 7.63
N MET A 132 24.27 -21.79 7.63
CA MET A 132 23.34 -22.75 7.02
C MET A 132 23.52 -22.82 5.50
N ALA A 133 23.70 -21.66 4.85
CA ALA A 133 23.95 -21.63 3.42
C ALA A 133 25.27 -22.31 3.04
N TRP A 134 26.34 -22.12 3.83
CA TRP A 134 27.59 -22.86 3.64
C TRP A 134 27.40 -24.37 3.77
N LEU A 135 26.69 -24.83 4.81
CA LEU A 135 26.41 -26.26 5.01
C LEU A 135 25.65 -26.84 3.81
N PHE A 136 24.61 -26.15 3.36
CA PHE A 136 23.82 -26.60 2.21
C PHE A 136 24.62 -26.56 0.90
N GLN A 137 25.46 -25.54 0.66
CA GLN A 137 26.36 -25.54 -0.50
C GLN A 137 27.35 -26.71 -0.47
N LEU A 138 27.87 -27.05 0.70
CA LEU A 138 28.75 -28.21 0.88
C LEU A 138 28.05 -29.53 0.47
N CYS A 139 26.74 -29.62 0.71
CA CYS A 139 25.92 -30.76 0.29
C CYS A 139 25.43 -30.68 -1.18
N GLY A 140 25.93 -29.71 -1.97
CA GLY A 140 25.64 -29.59 -3.40
C GLY A 140 24.37 -28.81 -3.75
N TYR A 141 23.76 -28.07 -2.82
CA TYR A 141 22.61 -27.21 -3.12
C TYR A 141 23.03 -25.86 -3.71
N GLN A 142 22.19 -25.28 -4.58
CA GLN A 142 22.38 -23.94 -5.13
C GLN A 142 21.78 -22.88 -4.20
N VAL A 143 22.59 -22.33 -3.30
CA VAL A 143 22.10 -21.47 -2.23
C VAL A 143 22.34 -19.99 -2.50
N GLN A 144 21.31 -19.18 -2.31
CA GLN A 144 21.38 -17.72 -2.24
C GLN A 144 20.76 -17.24 -0.93
N THR A 145 21.20 -16.08 -0.42
CA THR A 145 20.71 -15.52 0.85
C THR A 145 20.01 -14.18 0.68
N LEU A 146 19.15 -13.81 1.64
CA LEU A 146 18.54 -12.47 1.68
C LEU A 146 19.46 -11.46 2.38
N LYS A 147 19.94 -10.46 1.65
CA LYS A 147 20.72 -9.34 2.18
C LYS A 147 19.88 -8.52 3.16
N GLY A 148 20.42 -8.30 4.35
CA GLY A 148 19.69 -7.67 5.46
C GLY A 148 18.60 -8.54 6.08
N GLY A 149 18.38 -9.75 5.58
CA GLY A 149 17.49 -10.78 6.13
C GLY A 149 16.02 -10.36 6.21
N TYR A 150 15.27 -11.08 7.04
CA TYR A 150 13.85 -10.83 7.28
C TYR A 150 13.57 -9.39 7.71
N ARG A 151 14.50 -8.70 8.39
CA ARG A 151 14.37 -7.27 8.70
C ARG A 151 14.25 -6.40 7.45
N ALA A 152 15.03 -6.69 6.40
CA ALA A 152 14.95 -5.95 5.14
C ALA A 152 13.61 -6.21 4.45
N PHE A 153 13.18 -7.47 4.38
CA PHE A 153 11.86 -7.85 3.91
C PHE A 153 10.73 -7.14 4.67
N ARG A 154 10.78 -7.08 6.00
CA ARG A 154 9.77 -6.37 6.81
C ARG A 154 9.70 -4.88 6.54
N ARG A 155 10.82 -4.22 6.25
CA ARG A 155 10.82 -2.82 5.82
C ARG A 155 10.13 -2.65 4.48
N TRP A 156 10.40 -3.57 3.54
CA TRP A 156 9.73 -3.59 2.25
C TRP A 156 8.22 -3.80 2.39
N CYS A 157 7.76 -4.75 3.22
CA CYS A 157 6.32 -4.95 3.48
C CYS A 157 5.67 -3.67 3.99
N ARG A 158 6.23 -3.04 5.03
CA ARG A 158 5.71 -1.79 5.61
C ARG A 158 5.68 -0.64 4.61
N ALA A 159 6.69 -0.53 3.74
CA ALA A 159 6.71 0.49 2.70
C ALA A 159 5.60 0.25 1.66
N THR A 160 5.35 -1.03 1.33
CA THR A 160 4.38 -1.46 0.31
C THR A 160 2.93 -1.22 0.76
N VAL A 161 2.58 -1.56 2.00
CA VAL A 161 1.18 -1.52 2.48
C VAL A 161 0.91 -0.48 3.57
N GLY A 162 1.94 0.08 4.20
CA GLY A 162 1.81 1.01 5.31
C GLY A 162 1.82 2.49 4.91
N ASN A 163 2.24 2.83 3.69
CA ASN A 163 2.35 4.21 3.25
C ASN A 163 0.98 4.77 2.77
N GLU A 164 0.30 5.52 3.64
CA GLU A 164 -0.99 6.16 3.33
C GLU A 164 -0.96 7.18 2.19
N HIS A 165 0.23 7.66 1.81
CA HIS A 165 0.42 8.64 0.75
C HIS A 165 0.91 8.01 -0.56
N ALA A 166 1.23 6.71 -0.57
CA ALA A 166 1.55 6.02 -1.80
C ALA A 166 0.27 5.82 -2.63
N PRO A 167 0.31 6.05 -3.96
CA PRO A 167 -0.80 5.68 -4.81
C PRO A 167 -1.03 4.17 -4.73
N ALA A 168 -2.29 3.76 -4.81
CA ALA A 168 -2.61 2.35 -5.00
C ALA A 168 -1.93 1.85 -6.30
N PRO A 169 -1.52 0.57 -6.36
CA PRO A 169 -0.85 0.03 -7.54
C PRO A 169 -1.73 0.06 -8.79
N ALA A 170 -3.05 0.14 -8.65
CA ALA A 170 -4.02 0.22 -9.73
C ALA A 170 -5.29 0.99 -9.30
N PRO A 171 -6.21 1.33 -10.22
CA PRO A 171 -7.49 1.95 -9.85
C PRO A 171 -8.30 1.06 -8.90
N VAL A 172 -8.63 1.59 -7.72
CA VAL A 172 -9.28 0.83 -6.65
C VAL A 172 -10.79 1.02 -6.70
N LEU A 173 -11.53 -0.08 -6.78
CA LEU A 173 -12.98 -0.11 -6.59
C LEU A 173 -13.28 -0.83 -5.28
N VAL A 174 -14.16 -0.25 -4.49
CA VAL A 174 -14.56 -0.83 -3.21
C VAL A 174 -15.99 -1.30 -3.28
N LEU A 175 -16.20 -2.57 -2.96
CA LEU A 175 -17.52 -3.16 -2.84
C LEU A 175 -18.03 -3.01 -1.40
N GLY A 176 -19.05 -2.17 -1.23
CA GLY A 176 -19.76 -1.93 0.02
C GLY A 176 -21.17 -2.52 0.01
N GLY A 177 -21.83 -2.48 1.16
CA GLY A 177 -23.21 -2.91 1.34
C GLY A 177 -23.46 -3.49 2.73
N CYS A 178 -24.74 -3.56 3.13
CA CYS A 178 -25.15 -4.05 4.44
C CYS A 178 -24.69 -5.50 4.70
N THR A 179 -24.75 -5.93 5.96
CA THR A 179 -24.48 -7.34 6.30
C THR A 179 -25.48 -8.24 5.59
N GLY A 180 -25.00 -9.37 5.04
CA GLY A 180 -25.82 -10.37 4.35
C GLY A 180 -26.07 -10.11 2.86
N VAL A 181 -25.57 -9.01 2.27
CA VAL A 181 -25.71 -8.75 0.81
C VAL A 181 -24.79 -9.61 -0.07
N GLY A 182 -23.84 -10.34 0.52
CA GLY A 182 -22.99 -11.28 -0.21
C GLY A 182 -21.73 -10.71 -0.87
N LYS A 183 -21.18 -9.61 -0.34
CA LYS A 183 -19.95 -8.95 -0.83
C LYS A 183 -18.81 -9.94 -1.15
N THR A 184 -18.44 -10.77 -0.18
CA THR A 184 -17.34 -11.74 -0.31
C THR A 184 -17.57 -12.73 -1.45
N ALA A 185 -18.80 -13.22 -1.62
CA ALA A 185 -19.10 -14.14 -2.72
C ALA A 185 -19.12 -13.45 -4.08
N VAL A 186 -19.60 -12.21 -4.14
CA VAL A 186 -19.52 -11.39 -5.36
C VAL A 186 -18.06 -11.15 -5.74
N LEU A 187 -17.19 -10.81 -4.79
CA LEU A 187 -15.76 -10.66 -5.04
C LEU A 187 -15.09 -11.96 -5.51
N CYS A 188 -15.43 -13.10 -4.92
CA CYS A 188 -14.94 -14.40 -5.38
C CYS A 188 -15.34 -14.68 -6.84
N GLU A 189 -16.57 -14.34 -7.22
CA GLU A 189 -17.01 -14.47 -8.60
C GLU A 189 -16.31 -13.49 -9.54
N LEU A 190 -16.11 -12.24 -9.13
CA LEU A 190 -15.34 -11.26 -9.91
C LEU A 190 -13.92 -11.79 -10.17
N ARG A 191 -13.26 -12.34 -9.14
CA ARG A 191 -11.96 -13.01 -9.29
C ARG A 191 -12.02 -14.17 -10.29
N ARG A 192 -13.05 -15.02 -10.24
CA ARG A 192 -13.25 -16.13 -11.18
C ARG A 192 -13.40 -15.64 -12.63
N ARG A 193 -13.95 -14.44 -12.82
CA ARG A 193 -14.12 -13.77 -14.11
C ARG A 193 -12.87 -12.99 -14.57
N GLY A 194 -11.76 -13.09 -13.84
CA GLY A 194 -10.47 -12.49 -14.23
C GLY A 194 -10.20 -11.10 -13.63
N GLU A 195 -11.06 -10.60 -12.76
CA GLU A 195 -10.81 -9.36 -12.01
C GLU A 195 -9.72 -9.55 -10.95
N GLN A 196 -9.00 -8.46 -10.64
CA GLN A 196 -8.03 -8.46 -9.55
C GLN A 196 -8.74 -8.13 -8.25
N VAL A 197 -8.60 -9.00 -7.25
CA VAL A 197 -9.28 -8.84 -5.96
C VAL A 197 -8.29 -8.99 -4.83
N LEU A 198 -8.15 -7.95 -4.01
CA LEU A 198 -7.45 -7.99 -2.73
C LEU A 198 -8.46 -8.29 -1.62
N ASP A 199 -8.55 -9.57 -1.26
CA ASP A 199 -9.52 -10.12 -0.31
C ASP A 199 -8.96 -10.05 1.11
N LEU A 200 -9.27 -8.96 1.80
CA LEU A 200 -8.77 -8.66 3.14
C LEU A 200 -9.26 -9.70 4.17
N GLU A 201 -10.51 -10.13 4.04
CA GLU A 201 -11.15 -11.15 4.87
C GLU A 201 -10.46 -12.51 4.74
N GLY A 202 -10.34 -13.02 3.51
CA GLY A 202 -9.71 -14.30 3.21
C GLY A 202 -8.23 -14.34 3.64
N LEU A 203 -7.48 -13.26 3.42
CA LEU A 203 -6.07 -13.19 3.84
C LEU A 203 -5.90 -13.09 5.37
N ALA A 204 -6.95 -12.71 6.10
CA ALA A 204 -6.98 -12.67 7.56
C ALA A 204 -7.58 -13.94 8.20
N ASN A 205 -8.04 -14.93 7.41
CA ASN A 205 -8.85 -16.06 7.89
C ASN A 205 -10.07 -15.60 8.70
N HIS A 206 -10.85 -14.65 8.17
CA HIS A 206 -12.00 -14.07 8.87
C HIS A 206 -13.06 -13.53 7.90
N ARG A 207 -14.30 -13.30 8.36
CA ARG A 207 -15.42 -12.78 7.55
C ARG A 207 -16.02 -11.45 8.04
N GLY A 208 -15.16 -10.49 8.44
CA GLY A 208 -15.55 -9.10 8.78
C GLY A 208 -16.66 -8.87 9.83
N SER A 209 -17.09 -9.89 10.58
CA SER A 209 -18.23 -9.80 11.50
C SER A 209 -17.93 -10.41 12.87
N ALA A 210 -18.82 -10.20 13.85
CA ALA A 210 -18.68 -10.83 15.17
C ALA A 210 -18.74 -12.38 15.11
N PHE A 211 -19.24 -12.92 14.00
CA PHE A 211 -19.31 -14.35 13.71
C PHE A 211 -18.18 -14.81 12.77
N GLY A 212 -17.31 -13.90 12.33
CA GLY A 212 -16.42 -14.13 11.20
C GLY A 212 -15.29 -15.12 11.44
N ALA A 213 -15.03 -15.52 12.69
CA ALA A 213 -14.04 -16.54 13.04
C ALA A 213 -14.60 -17.98 12.96
N ILE A 214 -15.93 -18.14 12.90
CA ILE A 214 -16.59 -19.45 12.91
C ILE A 214 -16.18 -20.23 11.67
N GLY A 215 -15.67 -21.45 11.89
CA GLY A 215 -15.21 -22.34 10.83
C GLY A 215 -14.02 -21.81 10.01
N GLN A 216 -13.28 -20.82 10.52
CA GLN A 216 -12.06 -20.31 9.90
C GLN A 216 -10.80 -20.88 10.57
N PRO A 217 -9.67 -20.99 9.85
CA PRO A 217 -8.37 -21.25 10.46
C PRO A 217 -7.97 -20.16 11.47
N GLU A 218 -6.91 -20.42 12.23
CA GLU A 218 -6.36 -19.41 13.14
C GLU A 218 -5.94 -18.15 12.35
N GLN A 219 -6.26 -16.98 12.89
CA GLN A 219 -5.88 -15.72 12.25
C GLN A 219 -4.36 -15.54 12.29
N PRO A 220 -3.77 -15.00 11.22
CA PRO A 220 -2.37 -14.61 11.25
C PRO A 220 -2.13 -13.53 12.31
N SER A 221 -0.91 -13.47 12.83
CA SER A 221 -0.48 -12.30 13.60
C SER A 221 -0.54 -11.04 12.73
N ASN A 222 -0.56 -9.85 13.33
CA ASN A 222 -0.49 -8.58 12.59
C ASN A 222 0.75 -8.48 11.68
N GLU A 223 1.87 -9.09 12.08
CA GLU A 223 3.08 -9.10 11.28
C GLU A 223 2.97 -10.06 10.09
N ALA A 224 2.43 -11.26 10.31
CA ALA A 224 2.19 -12.22 9.23
C ALA A 224 1.15 -11.68 8.24
N TYR A 225 0.08 -11.07 8.74
CA TYR A 225 -0.95 -10.44 7.91
C TYR A 225 -0.39 -9.31 7.03
N GLU A 226 0.44 -8.43 7.61
CA GLU A 226 1.12 -7.38 6.84
C GLU A 226 2.04 -7.96 5.75
N ASN A 227 2.74 -9.06 6.01
CA ASN A 227 3.56 -9.75 5.00
C ASN A 227 2.71 -10.32 3.86
N ILE A 228 1.61 -11.01 4.21
CA ILE A 228 0.68 -11.61 3.25
C ILE A 228 0.08 -10.53 2.36
N LEU A 229 -0.38 -9.42 2.94
CA LEU A 229 -0.94 -8.29 2.19
C LEU A 229 0.09 -7.64 1.26
N ALA A 230 1.32 -7.40 1.71
CA ALA A 230 2.37 -6.83 0.86
C ALA A 230 2.66 -7.74 -0.35
N PHE A 231 2.65 -9.05 -0.14
CA PHE A 231 2.85 -10.02 -1.20
C PHE A 231 1.66 -10.08 -2.18
N ALA A 232 0.43 -9.98 -1.67
CA ALA A 232 -0.76 -9.89 -2.51
C ALA A 232 -0.77 -8.60 -3.35
N VAL A 233 -0.39 -7.46 -2.76
CA VAL A 233 -0.26 -6.17 -3.43
C VAL A 233 0.81 -6.20 -4.52
N ARG A 234 1.95 -6.86 -4.27
CA ARG A 234 3.02 -7.03 -5.27
C ARG A 234 2.52 -7.70 -6.57
N ARG A 235 1.52 -8.58 -6.47
CA ARG A 235 0.95 -9.31 -7.60
C ARG A 235 -0.12 -8.53 -8.38
N VAL A 236 -0.47 -7.32 -7.93
CA VAL A 236 -1.44 -6.45 -8.61
C VAL A 236 -0.80 -5.85 -9.86
N LYS A 237 -1.51 -5.96 -10.98
CA LYS A 237 -1.15 -5.38 -12.28
C LYS A 237 -1.66 -3.94 -12.36
N PRO A 238 -0.80 -2.94 -12.61
CA PRO A 238 -1.19 -1.53 -12.61
C PRO A 238 -2.23 -1.10 -13.66
N GLY A 239 -2.31 -1.82 -14.77
CA GLY A 239 -3.21 -1.49 -15.89
C GLY A 239 -4.63 -2.04 -15.77
N ALA A 240 -4.96 -2.77 -14.70
CA ALA A 240 -6.28 -3.36 -14.50
C ALA A 240 -6.83 -2.94 -13.14
N ARG A 241 -8.15 -2.81 -13.03
CA ARG A 241 -8.78 -2.41 -11.77
C ARG A 241 -8.52 -3.41 -10.65
N LEU A 242 -8.55 -2.91 -9.42
CA LEU A 242 -8.36 -3.69 -8.20
C LEU A 242 -9.60 -3.55 -7.30
N TRP A 243 -10.21 -4.68 -6.96
CA TRP A 243 -11.37 -4.75 -6.08
C TRP A 243 -10.96 -5.02 -4.64
N LEU A 244 -11.52 -4.23 -3.73
CA LEU A 244 -11.42 -4.41 -2.29
C LEU A 244 -12.82 -4.50 -1.67
N GLU A 245 -12.91 -5.15 -0.52
CA GLU A 245 -14.09 -5.06 0.33
C GLU A 245 -14.06 -3.76 1.13
N HIS A 246 -15.25 -3.21 1.38
CA HIS A 246 -15.42 -2.14 2.36
C HIS A 246 -15.30 -2.70 3.77
N GLU A 247 -14.07 -2.77 4.27
CA GLU A 247 -13.75 -3.28 5.60
C GLU A 247 -13.22 -2.17 6.52
N SER A 248 -13.45 -2.38 7.82
CA SER A 248 -12.95 -1.51 8.88
C SER A 248 -11.42 -1.59 9.03
N ARG A 249 -10.89 -0.79 9.95
CA ARG A 249 -9.46 -0.84 10.32
C ARG A 249 -9.00 -2.22 10.81
N HIS A 250 -9.91 -3.09 11.23
CA HIS A 250 -9.59 -4.42 11.75
C HIS A 250 -10.44 -5.51 11.11
N VAL A 251 -9.80 -6.56 10.61
CA VAL A 251 -10.47 -7.79 10.22
C VAL A 251 -10.34 -8.78 11.38
N GLY A 252 -11.34 -8.78 12.28
CA GLY A 252 -11.22 -9.51 13.54
C GLY A 252 -10.10 -8.94 14.41
N LYS A 253 -9.04 -9.72 14.66
CA LYS A 253 -7.85 -9.27 15.41
C LYS A 253 -6.76 -8.69 14.50
N ALA A 254 -6.85 -8.94 13.19
CA ALA A 254 -5.86 -8.52 12.21
C ALA A 254 -6.02 -7.03 11.87
N LEU A 255 -4.97 -6.25 12.08
CA LEU A 255 -4.93 -4.82 11.78
C LEU A 255 -4.66 -4.59 10.29
N VAL A 256 -5.56 -3.88 9.60
CA VAL A 256 -5.36 -3.47 8.21
C VAL A 256 -4.32 -2.33 8.18
N PRO A 257 -3.23 -2.46 7.39
CA PRO A 257 -2.22 -1.42 7.22
C PRO A 257 -2.80 -0.08 6.73
N SER A 258 -2.23 1.04 7.16
CA SER A 258 -2.73 2.39 6.86
C SER A 258 -2.74 2.74 5.37
N GLY A 259 -1.82 2.20 4.57
CA GLY A 259 -1.82 2.37 3.11
C GLY A 259 -3.02 1.70 2.46
N ILE A 260 -3.31 0.45 2.82
CA ILE A 260 -4.50 -0.26 2.31
C ILE A 260 -5.78 0.42 2.80
N LEU A 261 -5.82 0.86 4.05
CA LEU A 261 -6.99 1.58 4.59
C LEU A 261 -7.25 2.89 3.84
N SER A 262 -6.20 3.60 3.39
CA SER A 262 -6.39 4.81 2.58
C SER A 262 -7.02 4.50 1.22
N TRP A 263 -6.74 3.33 0.64
CA TRP A 263 -7.38 2.86 -0.59
C TRP A 263 -8.86 2.52 -0.41
N VAL A 264 -9.21 1.88 0.72
CA VAL A 264 -10.61 1.54 1.06
C VAL A 264 -11.43 2.80 1.34
N THR A 265 -10.84 3.79 2.00
CA THR A 265 -11.53 5.03 2.41
C THR A 265 -11.56 6.09 1.31
N LYS A 266 -10.65 6.03 0.34
CA LYS A 266 -10.55 6.96 -0.79
C LYS A 266 -10.44 6.22 -2.14
N PRO A 267 -11.42 5.35 -2.47
CA PRO A 267 -11.37 4.57 -3.70
C PRO A 267 -11.69 5.44 -4.92
N SER A 268 -11.34 4.92 -6.10
CA SER A 268 -11.77 5.49 -7.38
C SER A 268 -13.28 5.41 -7.54
N ALA A 269 -13.91 4.31 -7.15
CA ALA A 269 -15.35 4.16 -7.09
C ALA A 269 -15.77 3.29 -5.91
N MET A 270 -16.93 3.60 -5.33
CA MET A 270 -17.56 2.79 -4.28
C MET A 270 -18.89 2.26 -4.80
N LEU A 271 -19.02 0.94 -4.83
CA LEU A 271 -20.19 0.24 -5.31
C LEU A 271 -20.95 -0.33 -4.12
N ILE A 272 -22.16 0.15 -3.88
CA ILE A 272 -22.97 -0.22 -2.72
C ILE A 272 -24.04 -1.22 -3.16
N LEU A 273 -23.88 -2.47 -2.73
CA LEU A 273 -24.88 -3.50 -2.95
C LEU A 273 -26.05 -3.34 -1.96
N SER A 274 -27.27 -3.24 -2.48
CA SER A 274 -28.51 -3.42 -1.71
C SER A 274 -29.15 -4.76 -2.03
N MET A 275 -29.87 -5.31 -1.06
CA MET A 275 -30.62 -6.55 -1.19
C MET A 275 -31.73 -6.58 -0.14
N GLU A 276 -32.90 -7.09 -0.51
CA GLU A 276 -34.03 -7.21 0.42
C GLU A 276 -33.68 -8.07 1.65
N LYS A 277 -34.23 -7.70 2.82
CA LYS A 277 -33.94 -8.38 4.10
C LYS A 277 -34.19 -9.90 4.06
N PRO A 278 -35.27 -10.44 3.46
CA PRO A 278 -35.49 -11.89 3.40
C PRO A 278 -34.37 -12.65 2.68
N LEU A 279 -33.86 -12.11 1.56
CA LEU A 279 -32.75 -12.72 0.81
C LEU A 279 -31.45 -12.69 1.63
N ARG A 280 -31.19 -11.60 2.35
CA ARG A 280 -30.03 -11.50 3.26
C ARG A 280 -30.12 -12.50 4.41
N VAL A 281 -31.31 -12.73 4.96
CA VAL A 281 -31.55 -13.74 6.00
C VAL A 281 -31.28 -15.13 5.46
N GLN A 282 -31.86 -15.50 4.32
CA GLN A 282 -31.62 -16.79 3.66
C GLN A 282 -30.12 -17.05 3.51
N ARG A 283 -29.39 -16.07 2.98
CA ARG A 283 -27.95 -16.17 2.75
C ARG A 283 -27.16 -16.37 4.03
N LEU A 284 -27.48 -15.64 5.10
CA LEU A 284 -26.81 -15.80 6.40
C LEU A 284 -27.05 -17.20 7.00
N VAL A 285 -28.25 -17.75 6.83
CA VAL A 285 -28.55 -19.12 7.26
C VAL A 285 -27.73 -20.14 6.46
N GLU A 286 -27.55 -19.96 5.15
CA GLU A 286 -26.66 -20.80 4.34
C GLU A 286 -25.17 -20.64 4.72
N ASP A 287 -24.75 -19.43 5.08
CA ASP A 287 -23.37 -19.13 5.44
C ASP A 287 -22.95 -19.69 6.80
N TYR A 288 -23.88 -19.84 7.75
CA TYR A 288 -23.57 -20.22 9.14
C TYR A 288 -24.33 -21.44 9.67
N CYS A 289 -25.51 -21.76 9.16
CA CYS A 289 -26.46 -22.69 9.80
C CYS A 289 -26.78 -23.94 8.94
N THR A 290 -25.91 -24.33 8.00
CA THR A 290 -26.09 -25.61 7.28
C THR A 290 -25.87 -26.78 8.23
N GLN A 291 -26.52 -27.92 7.96
CA GLN A 291 -26.41 -29.13 8.81
C GLN A 291 -24.96 -29.52 9.08
N ALA A 292 -24.10 -29.50 8.05
CA ALA A 292 -22.67 -29.80 8.20
C ALA A 292 -21.94 -28.84 9.17
N LYS A 293 -22.26 -27.54 9.15
CA LYS A 293 -21.63 -26.54 10.02
C LYS A 293 -22.14 -26.63 11.46
N LEU A 294 -23.39 -27.06 11.65
CA LEU A 294 -24.01 -27.16 12.97
C LEU A 294 -23.65 -28.43 13.75
N GLN A 295 -23.24 -29.51 13.08
CA GLN A 295 -23.01 -30.82 13.71
C GLN A 295 -21.75 -30.91 14.59
N GLU A 296 -20.67 -30.18 14.27
CA GLU A 296 -19.36 -30.41 14.91
C GLU A 296 -19.04 -29.46 16.09
N ARG A 297 -19.71 -28.31 16.20
CA ARG A 297 -19.59 -27.28 17.27
C ARG A 297 -20.28 -25.95 16.91
N GLY A 298 -20.69 -25.75 15.66
CA GLY A 298 -21.15 -24.44 15.17
C GLY A 298 -22.32 -23.82 15.94
N LYS A 299 -23.27 -24.63 16.45
CA LYS A 299 -24.37 -24.09 17.28
C LYS A 299 -23.84 -23.47 18.58
N GLU A 300 -22.86 -24.08 19.22
CA GLU A 300 -22.27 -23.58 20.47
C GLU A 300 -21.40 -22.34 20.21
N GLU A 301 -20.67 -22.31 19.09
CA GLU A 301 -19.89 -21.14 18.67
C GLU A 301 -20.78 -19.93 18.39
N LEU A 302 -21.92 -20.13 17.71
CA LEU A 302 -22.92 -19.09 17.49
C LEU A 302 -23.45 -18.54 18.82
N LYS A 303 -23.77 -19.40 19.79
CA LYS A 303 -24.20 -18.99 21.13
C LYS A 303 -23.12 -18.21 21.87
N GLN A 304 -21.86 -18.62 21.78
CA GLN A 304 -20.74 -17.91 22.40
C GLN A 304 -20.54 -16.51 21.80
N CYS A 305 -20.60 -16.39 20.47
CA CYS A 305 -20.54 -15.09 19.79
C CYS A 305 -21.64 -14.13 20.28
N ILE A 306 -22.88 -14.61 20.46
CA ILE A 306 -23.99 -13.79 20.94
C ILE A 306 -23.83 -13.45 22.44
N SER A 307 -23.58 -14.45 23.28
CA SER A 307 -23.54 -14.31 24.74
C SER A 307 -22.32 -13.57 25.27
N GLN A 308 -21.18 -13.64 24.57
CA GLN A 308 -19.93 -13.00 25.01
C GLN A 308 -19.58 -11.80 24.12
N GLY A 309 -19.68 -11.95 22.80
CA GLY A 309 -19.25 -10.94 21.84
C GLY A 309 -20.24 -9.79 21.66
N LEU A 310 -21.54 -10.09 21.66
CA LEU A 310 -22.59 -9.11 21.36
C LEU A 310 -23.46 -8.74 22.58
N ALA A 311 -23.29 -9.38 23.74
CA ALA A 311 -24.20 -9.21 24.86
C ALA A 311 -24.31 -7.76 25.37
N LYS A 312 -23.20 -7.03 25.45
CA LYS A 312 -23.20 -5.61 25.83
C LYS A 312 -23.93 -4.72 24.81
N LYS A 313 -23.95 -5.13 23.54
CA LYS A 313 -24.48 -4.35 22.40
C LYS A 313 -25.96 -4.63 22.15
N LEU A 314 -26.40 -5.89 22.29
CA LEU A 314 -27.78 -6.32 22.10
C LEU A 314 -28.66 -6.10 23.35
N GLY A 315 -28.06 -6.12 24.54
CA GLY A 315 -28.78 -6.07 25.82
C GLY A 315 -29.26 -7.45 26.27
N GLY A 316 -29.38 -7.64 27.58
CA GLY A 316 -29.59 -8.96 28.18
C GLY A 316 -30.87 -9.70 27.75
N GLN A 317 -31.96 -8.97 27.47
CA GLN A 317 -33.22 -9.56 27.03
C GLN A 317 -33.11 -10.15 25.62
N ARG A 318 -32.59 -9.37 24.66
CA ARG A 318 -32.39 -9.84 23.27
C ARG A 318 -31.40 -10.99 23.17
N VAL A 319 -30.38 -11.00 24.03
CA VAL A 319 -29.44 -12.13 24.13
C VAL A 319 -30.17 -13.40 24.54
N LYS A 320 -31.00 -13.35 25.58
CA LYS A 320 -31.79 -14.52 26.03
C LYS A 320 -32.71 -15.03 24.93
N GLU A 321 -33.43 -14.12 24.27
CA GLU A 321 -34.32 -14.44 23.16
C GLU A 321 -33.56 -15.09 21.99
N ALA A 322 -32.42 -14.53 21.58
CA ALA A 322 -31.60 -15.09 20.51
C ALA A 322 -31.04 -16.48 20.85
N LEU A 323 -30.60 -16.69 22.10
CA LEU A 323 -30.12 -17.99 22.56
C LEU A 323 -31.24 -19.04 22.57
N GLN A 324 -32.44 -18.67 23.01
CA GLN A 324 -33.62 -19.53 22.97
C GLN A 324 -33.99 -19.92 21.53
N MET A 325 -34.02 -18.95 20.60
CA MET A 325 -34.30 -19.21 19.19
C MET A 325 -33.26 -20.14 18.55
N LEU A 326 -31.97 -19.98 18.89
CA LEU A 326 -30.92 -20.92 18.46
C LEU A 326 -31.18 -22.32 19.03
N ASP A 327 -31.66 -22.43 20.27
CA ASP A 327 -32.01 -23.71 20.88
C ASP A 327 -33.16 -24.42 20.19
N GLU A 328 -34.19 -23.67 19.84
CA GLU A 328 -35.39 -24.11 19.10
C GLU A 328 -35.13 -24.34 17.59
N GLY A 329 -33.95 -23.97 17.07
CA GLY A 329 -33.60 -24.13 15.66
C GLY A 329 -34.21 -23.08 14.73
N ARG A 330 -34.61 -21.93 15.28
CA ARG A 330 -35.24 -20.80 14.57
C ARG A 330 -34.17 -19.87 13.96
N TRP A 331 -33.37 -20.38 13.04
CA TRP A 331 -32.18 -19.71 12.50
C TRP A 331 -32.48 -18.40 11.79
N GLU A 332 -33.56 -18.38 10.99
CA GLU A 332 -33.98 -17.22 10.21
C GLU A 332 -34.34 -16.03 11.10
N GLU A 333 -35.00 -16.30 12.23
CA GLU A 333 -35.40 -15.28 13.19
C GLU A 333 -34.20 -14.68 13.92
N VAL A 334 -33.21 -15.52 14.27
CA VAL A 334 -31.93 -15.05 14.83
C VAL A 334 -31.20 -14.17 13.81
N ALA A 335 -31.09 -14.61 12.56
CA ALA A 335 -30.44 -13.84 11.51
C ALA A 335 -31.16 -12.50 11.26
N ALA A 336 -32.49 -12.50 11.20
CA ALA A 336 -33.29 -11.28 11.06
C ALA A 336 -33.08 -10.30 12.22
N MET A 337 -33.03 -10.81 13.46
CA MET A 337 -32.74 -10.02 14.66
C MET A 337 -31.33 -9.43 14.63
N MET A 338 -30.33 -10.19 14.18
CA MET A 338 -28.96 -9.70 14.05
C MET A 338 -28.86 -8.60 12.97
N LEU A 339 -29.57 -8.73 11.85
CA LEU A 339 -29.61 -7.70 10.82
C LEU A 339 -30.16 -6.37 11.34
N ASP A 340 -31.21 -6.38 12.17
CA ASP A 340 -31.77 -5.16 12.77
C ASP A 340 -30.76 -4.41 13.65
N TYR A 341 -29.76 -5.11 14.16
CA TYR A 341 -28.63 -4.50 14.88
C TYR A 341 -27.57 -3.95 13.91
N TYR A 342 -27.12 -4.75 12.93
CA TYR A 342 -26.04 -4.35 12.02
C TYR A 342 -26.45 -3.23 11.06
N ASP A 343 -27.68 -3.23 10.56
CA ASP A 343 -28.16 -2.22 9.60
C ASP A 343 -28.17 -0.81 10.24
N LYS A 344 -28.46 -0.70 11.54
CA LYS A 344 -28.40 0.59 12.27
C LYS A 344 -27.01 1.20 12.32
N LEU A 345 -25.97 0.37 12.28
CA LEU A 345 -24.57 0.83 12.28
C LEU A 345 -24.13 1.28 10.88
N TYR A 346 -24.73 0.69 9.85
CA TYR A 346 -24.35 0.90 8.46
C TYR A 346 -24.61 2.34 7.99
N ASP A 347 -25.74 2.95 8.36
CA ASP A 347 -26.09 4.33 7.97
C ASP A 347 -25.08 5.39 8.44
N THR A 348 -24.45 5.15 9.59
CA THR A 348 -23.42 6.06 10.14
C THR A 348 -22.10 5.88 9.39
N TRP A 349 -21.80 4.65 8.96
CA TRP A 349 -20.55 4.28 8.30
C TRP A 349 -20.53 4.63 6.81
N ALA A 350 -21.64 4.43 6.10
CA ALA A 350 -21.76 4.75 4.67
C ALA A 350 -21.63 6.25 4.37
N ARG A 351 -21.77 7.12 5.38
CA ARG A 351 -21.62 8.58 5.27
C ARG A 351 -20.18 9.10 5.48
N GLN A 352 -19.28 8.26 6.00
CA GLN A 352 -17.92 8.69 6.38
C GLN A 352 -16.84 8.44 5.31
N SER A 353 -17.17 7.78 4.20
CA SER A 353 -16.20 7.45 3.14
C SER A 353 -16.18 8.53 2.05
N GLU A 354 -15.00 9.09 1.76
CA GLU A 354 -14.79 10.07 0.69
C GLU A 354 -14.45 9.34 -0.61
N CYS A 355 -15.43 9.09 -1.49
CA CYS A 355 -15.21 8.48 -2.81
C CYS A 355 -15.42 9.49 -3.94
N LEU A 356 -14.77 9.25 -5.09
CA LEU A 356 -14.97 10.09 -6.28
C LEU A 356 -16.33 9.83 -6.93
N GLU A 357 -16.78 8.57 -6.89
CA GLU A 357 -18.00 8.08 -7.50
C GLU A 357 -18.65 7.04 -6.58
N ARG A 358 -19.97 7.14 -6.44
CA ARG A 358 -20.78 6.21 -5.65
C ARG A 358 -21.87 5.64 -6.56
N ILE A 359 -21.92 4.33 -6.65
CA ILE A 359 -22.83 3.59 -7.52
C ILE A 359 -23.64 2.65 -6.63
N ASP A 360 -24.94 2.88 -6.52
CA ASP A 360 -25.84 1.98 -5.79
C ASP A 360 -26.34 0.89 -6.76
N ILE A 361 -26.28 -0.38 -6.33
CA ILE A 361 -26.63 -1.54 -7.14
C ILE A 361 -27.63 -2.40 -6.38
N ASP A 362 -28.84 -2.47 -6.93
CA ASP A 362 -29.90 -3.29 -6.37
C ASP A 362 -29.80 -4.74 -6.84
N CYS A 363 -29.44 -5.64 -5.91
CA CYS A 363 -29.29 -7.06 -6.19
C CYS A 363 -30.64 -7.76 -6.06
N PRO A 364 -31.23 -8.25 -7.17
CA PRO A 364 -32.57 -8.83 -7.16
C PRO A 364 -32.61 -10.27 -6.61
N SER A 365 -31.44 -10.87 -6.33
CA SER A 365 -31.34 -12.27 -5.89
C SER A 365 -30.13 -12.49 -4.97
N ALA A 366 -30.12 -13.62 -4.27
CA ALA A 366 -28.97 -14.05 -3.47
C ALA A 366 -27.82 -14.67 -4.30
N ASP A 367 -28.00 -14.84 -5.62
CA ASP A 367 -26.99 -15.44 -6.50
C ASP A 367 -25.81 -14.49 -6.74
N ALA A 368 -24.63 -14.89 -6.24
CA ALA A 368 -23.40 -14.13 -6.39
C ALA A 368 -22.94 -14.03 -7.86
N ALA A 369 -23.23 -15.04 -8.69
CA ALA A 369 -22.87 -15.04 -10.09
C ALA A 369 -23.63 -13.96 -10.88
N ALA A 370 -24.95 -13.92 -10.70
CA ALA A 370 -25.81 -12.88 -11.27
C ALA A 370 -25.44 -11.49 -10.75
N ASN A 371 -25.19 -11.35 -9.45
CA ASN A 371 -24.86 -10.05 -8.85
C ASN A 371 -23.49 -9.52 -9.29
N ALA A 372 -22.48 -10.38 -9.45
CA ALA A 372 -21.19 -9.98 -10.01
C ALA A 372 -21.32 -9.53 -11.47
N GLU A 373 -22.17 -10.18 -12.25
CA GLU A 373 -22.46 -9.75 -13.61
C GLU A 373 -23.15 -8.39 -13.64
N LEU A 374 -24.12 -8.16 -12.75
CA LEU A 374 -24.77 -6.87 -12.59
C LEU A 374 -23.76 -5.78 -12.26
N VAL A 375 -22.86 -6.02 -11.31
CA VAL A 375 -21.75 -5.12 -10.96
C VAL A 375 -20.91 -4.74 -12.17
N LEU A 376 -20.50 -5.73 -12.97
CA LEU A 376 -19.69 -5.51 -14.17
C LEU A 376 -20.45 -4.75 -15.26
N ARG A 377 -21.74 -5.07 -15.46
CA ARG A 377 -22.61 -4.41 -16.44
C ARG A 377 -22.84 -2.94 -16.07
N THR A 378 -23.15 -2.64 -14.80
CA THR A 378 -23.36 -1.26 -14.33
C THR A 378 -22.14 -0.39 -14.63
N LEU A 379 -20.94 -0.91 -14.34
CA LEU A 379 -19.68 -0.23 -14.66
C LEU A 379 -19.41 -0.06 -16.16
N ALA A 380 -20.01 -0.90 -17.01
CA ALA A 380 -19.89 -0.79 -18.46
C ALA A 380 -20.91 0.21 -19.03
N THR A 381 -22.12 0.30 -18.48
CA THR A 381 -23.19 1.23 -18.91
C THR A 381 -22.98 2.66 -18.46
N GLU A 382 -22.28 2.90 -17.35
CA GLU A 382 -21.89 4.25 -16.94
C GLU A 382 -20.68 4.79 -17.71
N ARG A 383 -20.16 4.06 -18.71
CA ARG A 383 -19.26 4.65 -19.70
C ARG A 383 -20.07 5.50 -20.68
N PRO A 384 -19.87 6.83 -20.76
CA PRO A 384 -20.04 7.49 -22.04
C PRO A 384 -19.09 6.78 -23.02
N GLU A 385 -19.52 6.63 -24.27
CA GLU A 385 -18.72 6.05 -25.35
C GLU A 385 -17.26 6.53 -25.29
N SER A 386 -16.35 5.57 -25.41
CA SER A 386 -14.91 5.70 -25.65
C SER A 386 -14.33 7.12 -25.73
N ARG A 387 -13.60 7.51 -24.70
CA ARG A 387 -12.33 8.23 -24.88
C ARG A 387 -11.20 7.38 -24.31
N SER A 388 -10.65 6.52 -25.15
CA SER A 388 -9.24 6.15 -25.02
C SER A 388 -8.44 7.45 -25.10
N PRO A 389 -7.45 7.71 -24.22
CA PRO A 389 -6.45 8.72 -24.51
C PRO A 389 -5.51 8.11 -25.55
N GLU A 390 -5.94 8.07 -26.81
CA GLU A 390 -4.96 8.17 -27.88
C GLU A 390 -4.33 9.56 -27.76
N PRO A 391 -3.00 9.68 -27.94
CA PRO A 391 -2.36 10.99 -27.92
C PRO A 391 -2.94 11.79 -29.07
N GLU A 392 -3.77 12.79 -28.76
CA GLU A 392 -4.14 13.78 -29.77
C GLU A 392 -2.82 14.36 -30.31
N PRO A 393 -2.64 14.37 -31.65
CA PRO A 393 -1.45 14.92 -32.24
C PRO A 393 -1.36 16.37 -31.78
N MET A 394 -0.23 16.73 -31.16
CA MET A 394 0.09 18.13 -30.88
C MET A 394 -0.11 18.88 -32.19
N ALA A 395 -1.19 19.67 -32.25
CA ALA A 395 -1.39 20.62 -33.31
C ALA A 395 -0.09 21.43 -33.42
N GLU A 396 0.51 21.39 -34.61
CA GLU A 396 1.64 22.24 -34.96
C GLU A 396 1.27 23.66 -34.57
N ALA A 397 1.95 24.18 -33.54
CA ALA A 397 1.85 25.56 -33.14
C ALA A 397 2.55 26.41 -34.21
N GLN A 398 1.85 26.64 -35.32
CA GLN A 398 2.12 27.78 -36.17
C GLN A 398 1.84 29.03 -35.34
N ARG A 399 2.92 29.75 -35.01
CA ARG A 399 2.85 31.12 -34.55
C ARG A 399 2.20 31.97 -35.65
N PRO A 400 1.45 33.00 -35.25
CA PRO A 400 1.97 34.32 -35.52
C PRO A 400 1.99 35.21 -34.28
N SER A 401 3.05 36.00 -34.22
CA SER A 401 3.29 37.14 -33.35
C SER A 401 2.16 38.16 -33.42
N LYS A 402 1.76 38.71 -32.26
CA LYS A 402 1.48 40.13 -32.10
C LYS A 402 1.94 40.64 -30.73
N ASP A 403 2.98 41.46 -30.80
CA ASP A 403 3.25 42.63 -29.98
C ASP A 403 3.25 42.46 -28.45
N VAL A 404 4.44 42.01 -28.03
CA VAL A 404 5.20 42.47 -26.88
C VAL A 404 4.74 43.83 -26.34
N THR A 405 4.19 43.83 -25.13
CA THR A 405 4.42 44.92 -24.18
C THR A 405 5.57 44.52 -23.27
N GLU A 406 6.60 45.35 -23.24
CA GLU A 406 7.79 45.24 -22.39
C GLU A 406 7.41 44.98 -20.92
N GLY A 407 7.68 43.78 -20.43
CA GLY A 407 7.38 43.38 -19.05
C GLY A 407 8.47 42.45 -18.55
N ALA A 408 8.86 42.60 -17.28
CA ALA A 408 9.97 41.85 -16.66
C ALA A 408 9.94 40.37 -17.05
N LEU A 409 11.06 39.88 -17.60
CA LEU A 409 11.26 38.46 -17.90
C LEU A 409 12.05 37.84 -16.75
N TYR A 410 11.45 36.85 -16.08
CA TYR A 410 12.12 36.04 -15.07
C TYR A 410 12.35 34.66 -15.66
N GLU A 411 13.59 34.18 -15.66
CA GLU A 411 13.88 32.80 -16.05
C GLU A 411 14.54 32.05 -14.91
N GLY A 412 14.33 30.75 -14.88
CA GLY A 412 14.83 29.88 -13.84
C GLY A 412 14.92 28.43 -14.30
N ALA A 413 15.57 27.60 -13.52
CA ALA A 413 15.63 26.17 -13.76
C ALA A 413 15.61 25.37 -12.46
N CYS A 414 15.15 24.12 -12.54
CA CYS A 414 15.34 23.15 -11.46
C CYS A 414 16.84 22.88 -11.22
N TYR A 415 17.18 22.24 -10.10
CA TYR A 415 18.57 22.00 -9.72
C TYR A 415 19.41 21.26 -10.79
N CYS A 416 18.83 20.29 -11.51
CA CYS A 416 19.53 19.57 -12.57
C CYS A 416 19.44 20.24 -13.95
N GLY A 417 18.72 21.35 -14.09
CA GLY A 417 18.58 22.09 -15.35
C GLY A 417 17.60 21.49 -16.37
N GLU A 418 17.03 20.31 -16.10
CA GLU A 418 16.14 19.61 -17.03
C GLU A 418 14.78 20.29 -17.25
N VAL A 419 14.33 21.06 -16.27
CA VAL A 419 13.08 21.84 -16.34
C VAL A 419 13.44 23.30 -16.21
N ARG A 420 13.23 24.06 -17.29
CA ARG A 420 13.35 25.52 -17.32
C ARG A 420 11.98 26.17 -17.25
N VAL A 421 11.90 27.29 -16.55
CA VAL A 421 10.69 28.10 -16.42
C VAL A 421 10.99 29.52 -16.89
N ARG A 422 10.08 30.11 -17.66
CA ARG A 422 10.09 31.52 -18.01
C ARG A 422 8.76 32.15 -17.59
N CYS A 423 8.84 33.23 -16.81
CA CYS A 423 7.70 34.04 -16.40
C CYS A 423 7.80 35.43 -17.03
N ARG A 424 6.68 35.96 -17.51
CA ARG A 424 6.59 37.29 -18.14
C ARG A 424 5.68 38.20 -17.34
N GLY A 425 6.06 39.48 -17.22
CA GLY A 425 5.31 40.47 -16.47
C GLY A 425 5.47 40.33 -14.95
N GLU A 426 4.83 41.21 -14.20
CA GLU A 426 4.99 41.26 -12.74
C GLU A 426 4.24 40.14 -12.01
N ALA A 427 4.86 39.59 -10.96
CA ALA A 427 4.21 38.63 -10.07
C ALA A 427 3.07 39.31 -9.30
N ARG A 428 1.89 38.70 -9.28
CA ARG A 428 0.71 39.20 -8.54
C ARG A 428 0.94 39.25 -7.04
N ALA A 429 1.71 38.31 -6.51
CA ALA A 429 2.10 38.25 -5.11
C ALA A 429 3.38 37.42 -4.95
N ILE A 430 4.21 37.77 -3.98
CA ILE A 430 5.35 36.97 -3.54
C ILE A 430 5.26 36.80 -2.03
N SER A 431 5.13 35.56 -1.57
CA SER A 431 4.72 35.27 -0.20
C SER A 431 5.54 34.14 0.41
N TYR A 432 5.81 34.23 1.70
CA TYR A 432 6.21 33.08 2.50
C TYR A 432 4.96 32.30 2.93
N CYS A 433 4.83 31.06 2.48
CA CYS A 433 3.76 30.17 2.88
C CYS A 433 4.25 29.22 3.98
N HIS A 434 3.57 29.29 5.12
CA HIS A 434 3.88 28.49 6.30
C HIS A 434 3.02 27.25 6.42
N CYS A 435 2.07 26.96 5.52
CA CYS A 435 1.14 25.83 5.71
C CYS A 435 1.85 24.47 5.73
N SER A 436 1.23 23.50 6.40
CA SER A 436 1.78 22.14 6.58
C SER A 436 2.18 21.48 5.24
N VAL A 437 1.39 21.70 4.19
CA VAL A 437 1.65 21.19 2.84
C VAL A 437 2.91 21.80 2.25
N CYS A 438 3.04 23.13 2.26
CA CYS A 438 4.22 23.81 1.71
C CYS A 438 5.49 23.43 2.46
N ARG A 439 5.44 23.31 3.79
CA ARG A 439 6.61 22.88 4.60
C ARG A 439 7.04 21.45 4.30
N ARG A 440 6.09 20.51 4.31
CA ARG A 440 6.39 19.09 4.03
C ARG A 440 6.90 18.89 2.61
N LEU A 441 6.41 19.68 1.66
CA LEU A 441 6.86 19.61 0.28
C LEU A 441 8.23 20.28 0.07
N SER A 442 8.49 21.45 0.64
CA SER A 442 9.81 22.08 0.47
C SER A 442 10.89 21.44 1.34
N GLY A 443 10.52 20.73 2.41
CA GLY A 443 11.46 20.30 3.44
C GLY A 443 12.00 21.47 4.29
N ALA A 444 11.42 22.68 4.14
CA ALA A 444 11.87 23.89 4.79
C ALA A 444 10.82 24.44 5.78
N PRO A 445 11.20 25.27 6.78
CA PRO A 445 10.28 25.86 7.75
C PRO A 445 9.14 26.67 7.11
N PHE A 446 9.35 27.19 5.91
CA PHE A 446 8.36 27.82 5.04
C PHE A 446 8.80 27.70 3.57
N SER A 447 7.88 27.93 2.64
CA SER A 447 8.18 27.97 1.21
C SER A 447 7.89 29.35 0.64
N CYS A 448 8.79 29.87 -0.19
CA CYS A 448 8.59 31.15 -0.86
C CYS A 448 8.10 30.93 -2.30
N GLN A 449 6.99 31.57 -2.67
CA GLN A 449 6.33 31.39 -3.96
C GLN A 449 5.99 32.74 -4.58
N ALA A 450 6.29 32.91 -5.87
CA ALA A 450 5.84 34.01 -6.70
C ALA A 450 4.63 33.57 -7.52
N LEU A 451 3.56 34.34 -7.52
CA LEU A 451 2.28 33.99 -8.13
C LEU A 451 2.08 34.75 -9.45
N PHE A 452 1.86 34.02 -10.53
CA PHE A 452 1.62 34.55 -11.87
C PHE A 452 0.26 34.09 -12.39
N GLN A 453 -0.25 34.75 -13.44
CA GLN A 453 -1.31 34.19 -14.28
C GLN A 453 -0.76 33.03 -15.11
N ASP A 454 -1.63 32.13 -15.53
CA ASP A 454 -1.22 30.97 -16.35
C ASP A 454 -0.56 31.37 -17.67
N ASP A 455 -1.12 32.37 -18.37
CA ASP A 455 -0.61 32.90 -19.64
C ASP A 455 0.75 33.62 -19.51
N GLN A 456 1.17 33.93 -18.29
CA GLN A 456 2.47 34.55 -17.99
C GLN A 456 3.59 33.52 -17.83
N VAL A 457 3.30 32.22 -17.73
CA VAL A 457 4.29 31.19 -17.39
C VAL A 457 4.44 30.18 -18.51
N SER A 458 5.69 29.88 -18.86
CA SER A 458 6.02 28.81 -19.81
C SER A 458 7.10 27.90 -19.24
N PHE A 459 7.06 26.62 -19.62
CA PHE A 459 8.02 25.60 -19.20
C PHE A 459 8.68 24.98 -20.42
N GLU A 460 9.96 24.67 -20.30
CA GLU A 460 10.74 23.96 -21.31
C GLU A 460 11.41 22.75 -20.64
N LEU A 461 11.11 21.56 -21.13
CA LEU A 461 11.64 20.29 -20.63
C LEU A 461 12.71 19.79 -21.62
N GLN A 462 13.87 19.43 -21.10
CA GLN A 462 14.89 18.74 -21.89
C GLN A 462 14.40 17.34 -22.32
N PRO A 463 14.91 16.76 -23.42
CA PRO A 463 14.54 15.41 -23.84
C PRO A 463 14.73 14.38 -22.72
N GLY A 464 13.69 13.60 -22.42
CA GLY A 464 13.70 12.61 -21.33
C GLY A 464 13.41 13.16 -19.93
N ALA A 465 13.31 14.49 -19.76
CA ALA A 465 12.88 15.09 -18.51
C ALA A 465 11.40 14.81 -18.25
N SER A 466 11.03 14.72 -16.97
CA SER A 466 9.64 14.53 -16.56
C SER A 466 9.24 15.47 -15.42
N LEU A 467 7.94 15.72 -15.31
CA LEU A 467 7.33 16.38 -14.16
C LEU A 467 6.49 15.39 -13.37
N VAL A 468 6.76 15.29 -12.08
CA VAL A 468 5.92 14.54 -11.14
C VAL A 468 4.91 15.50 -10.54
N ALA A 469 3.64 15.34 -10.88
CA ALA A 469 2.55 16.15 -10.37
C ALA A 469 1.84 15.48 -9.17
N LEU A 470 1.46 16.30 -8.20
CA LEU A 470 0.73 15.91 -7.00
C LEU A 470 -0.43 16.89 -6.78
N ARG A 471 -1.65 16.38 -6.81
CA ARG A 471 -2.81 17.16 -6.35
C ARG A 471 -2.78 17.23 -4.83
N THR A 472 -2.79 18.43 -4.30
CA THR A 472 -2.56 18.68 -2.86
C THR A 472 -3.79 19.24 -2.14
N SER A 473 -4.74 19.80 -2.88
CA SER A 473 -6.09 20.09 -2.43
C SER A 473 -7.00 20.36 -3.65
N LYS A 474 -8.30 20.57 -3.43
CA LYS A 474 -9.25 20.89 -4.52
C LYS A 474 -8.77 22.11 -5.31
N GLY A 475 -8.55 21.93 -6.62
CA GLY A 475 -8.03 22.96 -7.51
C GLY A 475 -6.61 23.44 -7.22
N VAL A 476 -5.80 22.66 -6.47
CA VAL A 476 -4.35 22.85 -6.34
C VAL A 476 -3.58 21.61 -6.77
N GLU A 477 -2.76 21.76 -7.79
CA GLU A 477 -1.77 20.76 -8.19
C GLU A 477 -0.38 21.33 -8.08
N ARG A 478 0.59 20.55 -7.61
CA ARG A 478 1.99 20.94 -7.49
C ARG A 478 2.85 19.96 -8.24
N SER A 479 3.81 20.44 -9.01
CA SER A 479 4.73 19.61 -9.79
C SER A 479 6.17 19.76 -9.33
N ARG A 480 6.97 18.73 -9.58
CA ARG A 480 8.41 18.67 -9.33
C ARG A 480 9.13 18.11 -10.54
N CYS A 481 10.41 18.43 -10.68
CA CYS A 481 11.27 17.73 -11.61
C CYS A 481 11.38 16.24 -11.21
N GLY A 482 11.24 15.32 -12.17
CA GLY A 482 11.32 13.88 -11.93
C GLY A 482 12.72 13.38 -11.56
N SER A 483 13.76 14.13 -11.93
CA SER A 483 15.16 13.74 -11.69
C SER A 483 15.70 14.31 -10.38
N CYS A 484 15.57 15.63 -10.15
CA CYS A 484 16.12 16.27 -8.95
C CYS A 484 15.09 16.57 -7.86
N PHE A 485 13.80 16.32 -8.10
CA PHE A 485 12.69 16.57 -7.17
C PHE A 485 12.50 18.02 -6.71
N ALA A 486 13.23 18.97 -7.32
CA ALA A 486 13.02 20.39 -7.07
C ALA A 486 11.56 20.76 -7.39
N PRO A 487 10.88 21.52 -6.52
CA PRO A 487 9.53 22.00 -6.79
C PRO A 487 9.55 22.92 -8.01
N VAL A 488 8.61 22.72 -8.93
CA VAL A 488 8.56 23.43 -10.23
C VAL A 488 7.43 24.44 -10.29
N ARG A 489 6.20 24.00 -10.01
CA ARG A 489 5.02 24.89 -10.06
C ARG A 489 3.92 24.41 -9.13
N GLY A 490 3.07 25.31 -8.69
CA GLY A 490 1.77 25.01 -8.09
C GLY A 490 0.66 25.69 -8.89
N THR A 491 -0.22 24.96 -9.55
CA THR A 491 -1.43 25.54 -10.13
C THR A 491 -2.46 25.75 -9.02
N LEU A 492 -3.04 26.94 -8.95
CA LEU A 492 -4.09 27.33 -8.02
C LEU A 492 -5.36 27.70 -8.80
N GLN A 493 -6.49 27.71 -8.11
CA GLN A 493 -7.79 28.09 -8.67
C GLN A 493 -8.14 27.33 -9.98
N GLY A 494 -7.83 26.04 -10.04
CA GLY A 494 -8.14 25.21 -11.21
C GLY A 494 -7.28 25.53 -12.44
N GLY A 495 -6.07 26.07 -12.25
CA GLY A 495 -5.12 26.34 -13.34
C GLY A 495 -4.90 27.82 -13.63
N LYS A 496 -5.82 28.70 -13.22
CA LYS A 496 -5.78 30.13 -13.58
C LYS A 496 -4.56 30.88 -13.03
N LEU A 497 -4.04 30.45 -11.88
CA LEU A 497 -2.88 31.05 -11.24
C LEU A 497 -1.78 30.02 -11.07
N VAL A 498 -0.54 30.42 -11.32
CA VAL A 498 0.63 29.54 -11.23
C VAL A 498 1.61 30.11 -10.21
N ALA A 499 1.80 29.37 -9.12
CA ALA A 499 2.79 29.64 -8.10
C ALA A 499 4.13 29.01 -8.50
N ILE A 500 5.15 29.84 -8.70
CA ILE A 500 6.52 29.42 -9.00
C ILE A 500 7.37 29.57 -7.74
N PRO A 501 8.07 28.51 -7.28
CA PRO A 501 8.98 28.63 -6.16
C PRO A 501 10.03 29.68 -6.47
N LEU A 502 10.14 30.68 -5.60
CA LEU A 502 10.99 31.83 -5.84
C LEU A 502 12.47 31.42 -6.05
N VAL A 503 12.88 30.33 -5.38
CA VAL A 503 14.21 29.74 -5.50
C VAL A 503 14.59 29.31 -6.92
N LEU A 504 13.62 28.99 -7.79
CA LEU A 504 13.90 28.69 -9.19
C LEU A 504 14.27 29.95 -9.99
N LEU A 505 13.63 31.07 -9.65
CA LEU A 505 13.79 32.36 -10.34
C LEU A 505 14.93 33.21 -9.74
N ALA A 506 15.54 32.74 -8.64
CA ALA A 506 16.61 33.43 -7.94
C ALA A 506 18.01 33.13 -8.52
N CYS A 507 18.16 32.02 -9.25
CA CYS A 507 19.38 31.65 -9.96
C CYS A 507 19.12 31.75 -11.47
N TRP A 508 19.71 32.74 -12.14
CA TRP A 508 19.47 33.02 -13.55
C TRP A 508 20.75 32.89 -14.38
N ARG A 509 20.61 32.37 -15.61
CA ARG A 509 21.61 32.47 -16.68
C ARG A 509 20.88 32.84 -17.96
N GLY A 510 21.04 34.08 -18.42
CA GLY A 510 20.61 34.47 -19.75
C GLY A 510 21.67 35.31 -20.44
N GLU A 511 21.63 35.27 -21.77
CA GLU A 511 22.60 35.93 -22.63
C GLU A 511 22.44 37.45 -22.56
N GLY A 512 23.50 38.16 -22.17
CA GLY A 512 23.66 39.57 -22.54
C GLY A 512 24.00 40.57 -21.44
N GLU A 513 23.58 40.41 -20.18
CA GLU A 513 23.86 41.41 -19.13
C GLU A 513 24.08 40.76 -17.75
N ILE A 514 25.30 40.99 -17.23
CA ILE A 514 25.86 40.75 -15.88
C ILE A 514 25.26 39.55 -15.12
N GLU A 515 25.99 38.43 -15.15
CA GLU A 515 25.80 37.28 -14.26
C GLU A 515 25.66 37.75 -12.81
N SER A 516 24.49 37.51 -12.24
CA SER A 516 24.21 37.78 -10.84
C SER A 516 23.70 36.49 -10.21
N ASP A 517 24.57 35.79 -9.48
CA ASP A 517 24.20 34.74 -8.52
C ASP A 517 23.51 35.32 -7.26
N GLY A 518 23.18 36.62 -7.29
CA GLY A 518 22.53 37.36 -6.22
C GLY A 518 21.00 37.47 -6.39
N PRO A 519 20.27 37.74 -5.29
CA PRO A 519 18.81 37.81 -5.31
C PRO A 519 18.30 38.95 -6.20
N ASN A 520 17.42 38.62 -7.15
CA ASN A 520 16.76 39.62 -8.00
C ASN A 520 15.95 40.60 -7.13
N PRO A 521 16.29 41.91 -7.12
CA PRO A 521 15.66 42.88 -6.22
C PRO A 521 14.16 43.08 -6.49
N ARG A 522 13.66 42.71 -7.68
CA ARG A 522 12.22 42.75 -8.01
C ARG A 522 11.44 41.57 -7.45
N LEU A 523 12.11 40.47 -7.12
CA LEU A 523 11.48 39.26 -6.60
C LEU A 523 11.66 39.13 -5.08
N ARG A 524 11.06 40.06 -4.32
CA ARG A 524 11.11 40.06 -2.85
C ARG A 524 9.77 39.66 -2.22
N PRO A 525 9.76 38.76 -1.22
CA PRO A 525 8.56 38.42 -0.47
C PRO A 525 8.00 39.64 0.26
N ARG A 526 6.68 39.77 0.30
CA ARG A 526 6.01 40.94 0.89
C ARG A 526 5.23 40.64 2.16
N HIS A 527 4.97 39.36 2.46
CA HIS A 527 4.17 38.94 3.61
C HIS A 527 4.28 37.43 3.86
N HIS A 528 3.72 37.00 4.99
CA HIS A 528 3.58 35.61 5.40
C HIS A 528 2.11 35.18 5.35
N LEU A 529 1.86 34.00 4.82
CA LEU A 529 0.55 33.33 4.80
C LEU A 529 0.59 32.08 5.64
N HIS A 530 -0.55 31.71 6.23
CA HIS A 530 -0.69 30.56 7.14
C HIS A 530 0.28 30.62 8.33
N TYR A 531 0.58 31.82 8.83
CA TYR A 531 1.65 32.04 9.80
C TYR A 531 1.39 31.38 11.17
N ASP A 532 0.14 31.06 11.49
CA ASP A 532 -0.19 30.29 12.70
C ASP A 532 0.28 28.83 12.62
N ASP A 533 0.48 28.30 11.41
CA ASP A 533 1.01 26.95 11.20
C ASP A 533 2.54 26.88 11.30
N ARG A 534 3.23 28.00 11.53
CA ARG A 534 4.70 28.09 11.49
C ARG A 534 5.35 27.15 12.49
N VAL A 535 6.53 26.65 12.14
CA VAL A 535 7.38 25.83 13.04
C VAL A 535 8.56 26.62 13.60
N MET A 536 8.69 27.88 13.20
CA MET A 536 9.72 28.80 13.63
C MET A 536 9.19 30.23 13.50
N ASP A 537 9.45 31.08 14.50
CA ASP A 537 9.15 32.50 14.43
C ASP A 537 10.10 33.22 13.45
N VAL A 538 9.55 34.04 12.57
CA VAL A 538 10.30 34.88 11.61
C VAL A 538 10.15 36.36 11.99
N ARG A 539 11.27 37.02 12.29
CA ARG A 539 11.32 38.43 12.73
C ARG A 539 11.90 39.33 11.64
N ASP A 540 11.17 39.49 10.56
CA ASP A 540 11.58 40.22 9.35
C ASP A 540 10.80 41.51 9.08
N GLY A 541 9.90 41.89 9.98
CA GLY A 541 9.05 43.08 9.83
C GLY A 541 7.94 42.97 8.78
N LEU A 542 7.83 41.84 8.05
CA LEU A 542 6.78 41.65 7.06
C LEU A 542 5.43 41.32 7.73
N PRO A 543 4.30 41.76 7.15
CA PRO A 543 2.96 41.39 7.59
C PRO A 543 2.77 39.87 7.67
N LYS A 544 2.06 39.40 8.72
CA LYS A 544 1.85 37.98 9.03
C LYS A 544 0.36 37.68 9.10
N TYR A 545 -0.13 36.87 8.17
CA TYR A 545 -1.54 36.49 8.08
C TYR A 545 -1.74 35.05 8.54
N ALA A 546 -2.78 34.83 9.36
CA ALA A 546 -3.18 33.51 9.85
C ALA A 546 -3.70 32.59 8.73
N ALA A 547 -4.34 33.16 7.72
CA ALA A 547 -5.00 32.43 6.62
C ALA A 547 -4.29 32.60 5.27
N GLY A 548 -4.72 31.83 4.26
CA GLY A 548 -4.18 31.90 2.91
C GLY A 548 -4.95 32.84 1.99
N LEU A 549 -4.38 33.13 0.81
CA LEU A 549 -5.04 33.89 -0.27
C LEU A 549 -6.39 33.32 -0.74
N ARG A 550 -6.68 32.04 -0.40
CA ARG A 550 -7.96 31.39 -0.69
C ARG A 550 -9.08 31.77 0.28
N ASP A 551 -8.75 32.19 1.49
CA ASP A 551 -9.73 32.37 2.56
C ASP A 551 -10.28 33.80 2.61
N THR A 552 -9.57 34.78 2.03
CA THR A 552 -9.95 36.20 2.09
C THR A 552 -10.57 36.73 0.78
N GLY A 553 -10.50 35.98 -0.33
CA GLY A 553 -11.06 36.37 -1.63
C GLY A 553 -10.46 37.64 -2.27
N ARG A 554 -9.52 38.32 -1.61
CA ARG A 554 -8.81 39.51 -2.08
C ARG A 554 -7.31 39.39 -1.80
N LEU A 555 -6.48 39.85 -2.74
CA LEU A 555 -5.12 40.32 -2.41
C LEU A 555 -5.30 41.46 -1.39
N PRO A 556 -4.54 41.52 -0.28
CA PRO A 556 -4.57 42.70 0.59
C PRO A 556 -4.35 43.93 -0.30
N GLU A 557 -5.34 44.82 -0.37
CA GLU A 557 -5.19 46.10 -1.06
C GLU A 557 -4.07 46.88 -0.36
N ARG A 558 -3.34 47.68 -1.14
CA ARG A 558 -2.31 48.59 -0.64
C ARG A 558 -2.95 49.58 0.33
N GLU A 559 -2.97 49.25 1.61
CA GLU A 559 -3.13 50.24 2.67
C GLU A 559 -1.77 50.35 3.38
N TRP A 560 -1.24 51.57 3.31
CA TRP A 560 0.08 51.99 3.76
C TRP A 560 0.14 52.15 5.27
#